data_AF-A0A6A7AP45-F1
#
_entry.id   AF-A0A6A7AP45-F1
#
_cell.length_a   1.000
_cell.length_b   1.000
_cell.length_c   1.000
_cell.angle_alpha   90.00
_cell.angle_beta   90.00
_cell.angle_gamma   90.00
#
_symmetry.space_group_name_H-M   'P 1'
#
loop_
_entity.id
_entity.type
_entity.pdbx_description
1 polymer ?
#
loop_
_entity_poly.entity_id
_entity_poly.type
_entity_poly.pdbx_seq_one_letter_code
_entity_poly.pdbx_strand_id
1 'polypeptide(L)'
;MSREQRLSQDHLRDLIDEKRLCFGDDYVPLSTAQSTSIKTCSDLVTDDPTSWPRNSQKKRARTILIDVWTHSSELFVLVALSVTPTKLGTLKSNTYLQELLKWWQSVPRQKGLQELVDRHSDILPPRKEISRSS
;
A
#
# COMPACT_ATOMS: atom_id res chain seq x y z
N MET A 1 24.16 -5.92 -14.55
CA MET A 1 22.84 -6.58 -14.69
C MET A 1 22.43 -7.11 -13.33
N SER A 2 21.64 -6.35 -12.57
CA SER A 2 21.30 -6.68 -11.19
C SER A 2 20.21 -7.75 -11.17
N ARG A 3 20.52 -8.92 -10.60
CA ARG A 3 19.56 -9.98 -10.29
C ARG A 3 18.34 -9.35 -9.64
N GLU A 4 17.15 -9.58 -10.18
CA GLU A 4 15.90 -9.10 -9.60
C GLU A 4 15.73 -9.69 -8.19
N GLN A 5 16.24 -9.00 -7.18
CA GLN A 5 16.10 -9.39 -5.77
C GLN A 5 14.62 -9.45 -5.46
N ARG A 6 14.10 -10.62 -5.10
CA ARG A 6 12.70 -10.77 -4.68
C ARG A 6 12.44 -9.88 -3.47
N LEU A 7 11.27 -9.24 -3.41
CA LEU A 7 10.88 -8.45 -2.26
C LEU A 7 10.69 -9.38 -1.05
N SER A 8 11.43 -9.14 0.03
CA SER A 8 11.21 -9.78 1.32
C SER A 8 10.30 -8.92 2.20
N GLN A 9 9.76 -9.50 3.26
CA GLN A 9 8.91 -8.76 4.20
C GLN A 9 9.70 -7.68 4.96
N ASP A 10 10.92 -7.98 5.39
CA ASP A 10 11.78 -7.01 6.08
C ASP A 10 12.14 -5.86 5.15
N HIS A 11 12.49 -6.16 3.89
CA HIS A 11 12.80 -5.11 2.91
C HIS A 11 11.57 -4.26 2.59
N LEU A 12 10.37 -4.85 2.51
CA LEU A 12 9.15 -4.07 2.36
C LEU A 12 8.91 -3.15 3.56
N ARG A 13 9.08 -3.66 4.79
CA ARG A 13 8.95 -2.85 6.01
C ARG A 13 9.95 -1.68 6.01
N ASP A 14 11.21 -1.95 5.67
CA ASP A 14 12.25 -0.92 5.66
C ASP A 14 11.92 0.17 4.62
N LEU A 15 11.46 -0.19 3.42
CA LEU A 15 11.00 0.78 2.41
C LEU A 15 9.77 1.58 2.86
N ILE A 16 8.87 0.97 3.63
CA ILE A 16 7.70 1.65 4.21
C ILE A 16 8.15 2.63 5.30
N ASP A 17 9.10 2.25 6.15
CA ASP A 17 9.62 3.14 7.20
C ASP A 17 10.39 4.33 6.60
N GLU A 18 11.21 4.10 5.58
CA GLU A 18 11.87 5.19 4.84
C GLU A 18 10.87 6.21 4.31
N LYS A 19 9.75 5.75 3.72
CA LYS A 19 8.69 6.65 3.24
C LYS A 19 7.91 7.28 4.39
N ARG A 20 7.68 6.58 5.48
CA ARG A 20 7.02 7.11 6.69
C ARG A 20 7.80 8.30 7.24
N LEU A 21 9.13 8.19 7.31
CA LEU A 21 10.01 9.25 7.80
C LEU A 21 10.05 10.50 6.90
N CYS A 22 9.58 10.41 5.65
CA CYS A 22 9.39 11.59 4.79
C CYS A 22 8.15 12.41 5.18
N PHE A 23 7.24 11.83 5.96
CA PHE A 23 6.08 12.54 6.50
C PHE A 23 6.42 13.05 7.91
N GLY A 24 6.41 14.36 8.08
CA GLY A 24 6.50 14.98 9.39
C GLY A 24 5.13 15.18 10.03
N ASP A 25 5.09 16.07 11.02
CA ASP A 25 3.83 16.51 11.63
C ASP A 25 3.02 17.41 10.69
N ASP A 26 3.69 18.14 9.80
CA ASP A 26 3.06 19.03 8.83
C ASP A 26 2.65 18.30 7.54
N TYR A 27 1.55 18.77 6.95
CA TYR A 27 1.11 18.33 5.64
C TYR A 27 2.09 18.78 4.54
N VAL A 28 2.58 17.82 3.77
CA VAL A 28 3.36 18.06 2.55
C VAL A 28 2.52 17.59 1.35
N PRO A 29 2.26 18.48 0.37
CA PRO A 29 1.53 18.09 -0.85
C PRO A 29 2.23 16.95 -1.58
N LEU A 30 1.43 16.05 -2.15
CA LEU A 30 1.92 14.98 -3.02
C LEU A 30 2.46 15.57 -4.32
N SER A 31 3.62 15.09 -4.75
CA SER A 31 4.08 15.28 -6.12
C SER A 31 3.22 14.48 -7.10
N THR A 32 3.18 14.91 -8.36
CA THR A 32 2.46 14.22 -9.44
C THR A 32 2.83 12.73 -9.53
N ALA A 33 4.11 12.40 -9.33
CA ALA A 33 4.58 11.02 -9.33
C ALA A 33 4.00 10.19 -8.18
N GLN A 34 3.93 10.77 -6.98
CA GLN A 34 3.36 10.11 -5.80
C GLN A 34 1.85 9.90 -5.95
N SER A 35 1.11 10.92 -6.38
CA SER A 35 -0.33 10.80 -6.68
C SER A 35 -0.60 9.73 -7.74
N THR A 36 0.22 9.68 -8.80
CA THR A 36 0.12 8.65 -9.84
C THR A 36 0.36 7.25 -9.29
N SER A 37 1.34 7.09 -8.37
CA SER A 37 1.62 5.80 -7.74
C SER A 37 0.46 5.32 -6.87
N ILE A 38 -0.10 6.22 -6.04
CA ILE A 38 -1.27 5.94 -5.19
C ILE A 38 -2.46 5.55 -6.05
N LYS A 39 -2.75 6.33 -7.10
CA LYS A 39 -3.85 6.06 -8.03
C LYS A 39 -3.68 4.72 -8.73
N THR A 40 -2.47 4.39 -9.21
CA THR A 40 -2.19 3.10 -9.85
C THR A 40 -2.47 1.93 -8.90
N CYS A 41 -2.08 2.04 -7.63
CA CYS A 41 -2.39 1.04 -6.61
C CYS A 41 -3.89 0.98 -6.29
N SER A 42 -4.56 2.14 -6.28
CA SER A 42 -5.99 2.26 -6.06
C SER A 42 -6.81 1.59 -7.16
N ASP A 43 -6.50 1.92 -8.42
CA ASP A 43 -7.09 1.33 -9.62
C ASP A 43 -6.90 -0.20 -9.59
N LEU A 44 -5.70 -0.67 -9.21
CA LEU A 44 -5.41 -2.10 -9.07
C LEU A 44 -6.28 -2.80 -8.01
N VAL A 45 -6.63 -2.11 -6.93
CA VAL A 45 -7.56 -2.64 -5.90
C VAL A 45 -8.98 -2.75 -6.45
N THR A 46 -9.43 -1.77 -7.23
CA THR A 46 -10.79 -1.72 -7.79
C THR A 46 -11.00 -2.59 -9.03
N ASP A 47 -9.93 -2.83 -9.78
CA ASP A 47 -9.96 -3.61 -11.02
C ASP A 47 -10.47 -5.04 -10.80
N ASP A 48 -11.16 -5.57 -11.82
CA ASP A 48 -11.63 -6.95 -11.84
C ASP A 48 -10.48 -7.93 -12.16
N PRO A 49 -10.10 -8.83 -11.21
CA PRO A 49 -9.02 -9.79 -11.42
C PRO A 49 -9.33 -10.85 -12.49
N THR A 50 -10.58 -11.00 -12.95
CA THR A 50 -10.92 -11.92 -14.05
C THR A 50 -10.24 -11.51 -15.36
N SER A 51 -9.95 -10.21 -15.53
CA SER A 51 -9.26 -9.66 -16.70
C SER A 51 -7.79 -10.09 -16.80
N TRP A 52 -7.19 -10.68 -15.75
CA TRP A 52 -5.78 -11.10 -15.74
C TRP A 52 -5.59 -12.59 -15.44
N PRO A 53 -6.10 -13.50 -16.28
CA PRO A 53 -6.09 -14.93 -15.98
C PRO A 53 -4.67 -15.46 -15.67
N ARG A 54 -3.65 -14.98 -16.40
CA ARG A 54 -2.25 -15.46 -16.30
C ARG A 54 -1.30 -14.57 -15.50
N ASN A 55 -1.73 -13.41 -15.00
CA ASN A 55 -0.84 -12.49 -14.28
C ASN A 55 -0.90 -12.71 -12.75
N SER A 56 -0.20 -13.75 -12.29
CA SER A 56 -0.16 -14.12 -10.87
C SER A 56 0.45 -13.04 -9.98
N GLN A 57 1.45 -12.31 -10.47
CA GLN A 57 2.09 -11.21 -9.74
C GLN A 57 1.12 -10.04 -9.53
N LYS A 58 0.40 -9.62 -10.58
CA LYS A 58 -0.60 -8.55 -10.48
C LYS A 58 -1.74 -8.94 -9.54
N LYS A 59 -2.22 -10.20 -9.61
CA LYS A 59 -3.19 -10.75 -8.67
C LYS A 59 -2.68 -10.72 -7.22
N ARG A 60 -1.43 -11.15 -6.99
CA ARG A 60 -0.82 -11.13 -5.66
C ARG A 60 -0.66 -9.71 -5.10
N ALA A 61 -0.18 -8.78 -5.92
CA ALA A 61 -0.06 -7.38 -5.54
C ALA A 61 -1.42 -6.80 -5.14
N ARG A 62 -2.47 -7.07 -5.93
CA ARG A 62 -3.83 -6.70 -5.61
C ARG A 62 -4.30 -7.26 -4.27
N THR A 63 -4.06 -8.55 -4.00
CA THR A 63 -4.40 -9.15 -2.70
C THR A 63 -3.70 -8.43 -1.55
N ILE A 64 -2.39 -8.18 -1.66
CA ILE A 64 -1.62 -7.47 -0.62
C ILE A 64 -2.17 -6.05 -0.41
N LEU A 65 -2.46 -5.33 -1.48
CA LEU A 65 -3.01 -3.96 -1.40
C LEU A 65 -4.41 -3.94 -0.78
N ILE A 66 -5.28 -4.89 -1.12
CA ILE A 66 -6.61 -5.04 -0.51
C ILE A 66 -6.48 -5.32 0.98
N ASP A 67 -5.62 -6.26 1.35
CA ASP A 67 -5.41 -6.65 2.74
C ASP A 67 -4.93 -5.45 3.57
N VAL A 68 -3.94 -4.72 3.07
CA VAL A 68 -3.42 -3.53 3.75
C VAL A 68 -4.48 -2.44 3.82
N TRP A 69 -5.16 -2.12 2.71
CA TRP A 69 -6.22 -1.11 2.66
C TRP A 69 -7.35 -1.38 3.65
N THR A 70 -7.75 -2.64 3.78
CA THR A 70 -8.81 -3.07 4.70
C THR A 70 -8.46 -2.79 6.16
N HIS A 71 -7.17 -2.82 6.52
CA HIS A 71 -6.72 -2.65 7.90
C HIS A 71 -6.20 -1.23 8.20
N SER A 72 -5.55 -0.57 7.25
CA SER A 72 -5.00 0.78 7.44
C SER A 72 -4.82 1.50 6.11
N SER A 73 -5.52 2.63 5.96
CA SER A 73 -5.37 3.54 4.83
C SER A 73 -4.00 4.22 4.80
N GLU A 74 -3.42 4.51 5.96
CA GLU A 74 -2.07 5.08 6.09
C GLU A 74 -1.02 4.10 5.57
N LEU A 75 -1.10 2.83 5.98
CA LEU A 75 -0.18 1.79 5.48
C LEU A 75 -0.35 1.57 3.98
N PHE A 76 -1.58 1.64 3.47
CA PHE A 76 -1.81 1.51 2.03
C PHE A 76 -1.09 2.61 1.25
N VAL A 77 -1.21 3.87 1.69
CA VAL A 77 -0.49 4.99 1.08
C VAL A 77 1.02 4.74 1.13
N LEU A 78 1.57 4.36 2.29
CA LEU A 78 3.00 4.10 2.39
C LEU A 78 3.45 2.97 1.46
N VAL A 79 2.73 1.85 1.42
CA VAL A 79 3.03 0.74 0.49
C VAL A 79 3.01 1.23 -0.96
N ALA A 80 2.00 2.00 -1.34
CA ALA A 80 1.86 2.53 -2.69
C ALA A 80 2.97 3.52 -3.08
N LEU A 81 3.59 4.20 -2.11
CA LEU A 81 4.71 5.11 -2.33
C LEU A 81 6.08 4.43 -2.23
N SER A 82 6.16 3.29 -1.55
CA SER A 82 7.40 2.57 -1.29
C SER A 82 7.79 1.61 -2.42
N VAL A 83 6.81 0.97 -3.08
CA VAL A 83 7.09 -0.11 -4.02
C VAL A 83 6.08 -0.17 -5.16
N THR A 84 6.55 -0.54 -6.36
CA THR A 84 5.67 -0.73 -7.51
C THR A 84 4.82 -2.00 -7.37
N PRO A 85 3.59 -2.04 -7.91
CA PRO A 85 2.74 -3.23 -7.82
C PRO A 85 3.39 -4.51 -8.36
N THR A 86 4.13 -4.41 -9.47
CA THR A 86 4.85 -5.56 -10.04
C THR A 86 5.84 -6.15 -9.04
N LYS A 87 6.60 -5.28 -8.34
CA LYS A 87 7.56 -5.70 -7.33
C LYS A 87 6.88 -6.23 -6.08
N LEU A 88 5.79 -5.59 -5.64
CA LEU A 88 4.97 -6.06 -4.53
C LEU A 88 4.43 -7.48 -4.78
N GLY A 89 4.02 -7.77 -6.02
CA GLY A 89 3.56 -9.09 -6.44
C GLY A 89 4.62 -10.20 -6.34
N THR A 90 5.90 -9.85 -6.14
CA THR A 90 6.97 -10.83 -5.90
C THR A 90 7.09 -11.29 -4.44
N LEU A 91 6.37 -10.62 -3.52
CA LEU A 91 6.36 -10.96 -2.10
C LEU A 91 5.66 -12.31 -1.87
N LYS A 92 6.45 -13.31 -1.47
CA LYS A 92 5.98 -14.67 -1.19
C LYS A 92 5.58 -14.90 0.26
N SER A 93 5.94 -14.01 1.18
CA SER A 93 5.53 -14.12 2.59
C SER A 93 4.00 -14.12 2.67
N ASN A 94 3.43 -14.94 3.55
CA ASN A 94 2.01 -14.92 3.90
C ASN A 94 1.76 -14.26 5.26
N THR A 95 2.82 -13.96 6.01
CA THR A 95 2.77 -13.30 7.32
C THR A 95 2.99 -11.80 7.22
N TYR A 96 3.17 -11.26 6.01
CA TYR A 96 3.47 -9.84 5.77
C TYR A 96 2.50 -8.91 6.49
N LEU A 97 1.20 -9.21 6.44
CA LEU A 97 0.18 -8.33 6.99
C LEU A 97 0.31 -8.26 8.52
N GLN A 98 0.45 -9.41 9.19
CA GLN A 98 0.59 -9.46 10.64
C GLN A 98 1.84 -8.71 11.11
N GLU A 99 2.97 -8.92 10.43
CA GLU A 99 4.22 -8.25 10.76
C GLU A 99 4.16 -6.75 10.49
N LEU A 100 3.56 -6.32 9.37
CA LEU A 100 3.39 -4.90 9.07
C LEU A 100 2.45 -4.21 10.06
N LEU A 101 1.35 -4.85 10.45
CA LEU A 101 0.42 -4.29 11.44
C LEU A 101 1.05 -4.20 12.83
N LYS A 102 1.77 -5.24 13.26
CA LYS A 102 2.50 -5.26 14.52
C LYS A 102 3.55 -4.16 14.56
N TRP A 103 4.32 -4.01 13.48
CA TRP A 103 5.28 -2.92 13.34
C TRP A 103 4.59 -1.54 13.34
N TRP A 104 3.49 -1.38 12.59
CA TRP A 104 2.75 -0.12 12.51
C TRP A 104 2.23 0.36 13.87
N GLN A 105 1.81 -0.56 14.73
CA GLN A 105 1.39 -0.25 16.10
C GLN A 105 2.55 0.18 17.00
N SER A 106 3.79 -0.21 16.67
CA SER A 106 4.97 0.11 17.47
C SER A 106 5.64 1.44 17.10
N VAL A 107 5.35 2.01 15.93
CA VAL A 107 5.97 3.25 15.46
C VAL A 107 5.11 4.48 15.73
N PRO A 108 5.71 5.67 15.94
CA PRO A 108 4.95 6.91 16.06
C PRO A 108 4.17 7.23 14.78
N ARG A 109 2.87 7.51 14.94
CA ARG A 109 2.02 8.00 13.85
C ARG A 109 2.44 9.42 13.45
N GLN A 110 2.55 9.65 12.15
CA GLN A 110 2.87 10.96 11.60
C GLN A 110 1.57 11.69 11.24
N LYS A 111 1.32 12.86 11.83
CA LYS A 111 0.05 13.59 11.59
C LYS A 111 -0.12 14.00 10.13
N GLY A 112 0.97 14.39 9.46
CA GLY A 112 0.95 14.75 8.05
C GLY A 112 0.50 13.61 7.13
N LEU A 113 0.75 12.35 7.53
CA LEU A 113 0.28 11.17 6.76
C LEU A 113 -1.24 10.97 6.90
N GLN A 114 -1.78 11.10 8.12
CA GLN A 114 -3.22 11.04 8.34
C GLN A 114 -3.94 12.14 7.57
N GLU A 115 -3.43 13.36 7.64
CA GLU A 115 -4.01 14.50 6.91
C GLU A 115 -3.92 14.34 5.39
N LEU A 116 -2.87 13.71 4.88
CA LEU A 116 -2.78 13.33 3.47
C LEU A 116 -3.89 12.34 3.08
N VAL A 117 -4.11 11.29 3.88
CA VAL A 117 -5.17 10.31 3.64
C VAL A 117 -6.54 11.00 3.58
N ASP A 118 -6.80 11.93 4.49
CA ASP A 118 -8.09 12.63 4.57
C ASP A 118 -8.30 13.56 3.37
N ARG A 119 -7.27 14.31 2.98
CA ARG A 119 -7.31 15.28 1.86
C ARG A 119 -7.36 14.62 0.48
N HIS A 120 -6.80 13.42 0.34
CA HIS A 120 -6.67 12.70 -0.93
C HIS A 120 -7.58 11.47 -1.00
N SER A 121 -8.72 11.53 -0.30
CA SER A 121 -9.70 10.44 -0.29
C SER A 121 -10.28 10.10 -1.68
N ASP A 122 -10.20 11.03 -2.64
CA ASP A 122 -10.64 10.87 -4.03
C ASP A 122 -9.74 9.95 -4.87
N ILE A 123 -8.44 9.83 -4.53
CA ILE A 123 -7.50 8.96 -5.24
C ILE A 123 -7.28 7.62 -4.52
N LEU A 124 -7.89 7.43 -3.36
CA LEU A 124 -7.84 6.19 -2.59
C LEU A 124 -8.95 5.21 -3.03
N PRO A 125 -8.79 3.89 -2.77
CA PRO A 125 -9.83 2.95 -3.13
C PRO A 125 -11.14 3.31 -2.42
N PRO A 126 -12.30 3.17 -3.05
CA PRO A 126 -13.57 3.38 -2.36
C PRO A 126 -13.63 2.42 -1.17
N ARG A 127 -13.86 2.95 0.03
CA ARG A 127 -14.22 2.10 1.17
C ARG A 127 -15.56 1.49 0.83
N LYS A 128 -15.55 0.23 0.37
CA LYS A 128 -16.78 -0.56 0.37
C LYS A 128 -17.18 -0.65 1.84
N GLU A 129 -18.22 0.07 2.22
CA GLU A 129 -18.97 -0.27 3.43
C GLU A 129 -19.25 -1.76 3.30
N ILE A 130 -18.64 -2.55 4.18
CA ILE A 130 -19.05 -3.93 4.36
C ILE A 130 -20.45 -3.79 4.96
N SER A 131 -21.46 -3.69 4.10
CA SER A 131 -22.84 -3.95 4.48
C SER A 131 -22.85 -5.38 5.00
N ARG A 132 -22.65 -5.52 6.31
CA ARG A 132 -23.03 -6.73 7.04
C ARG A 132 -24.54 -6.77 6.93
N SER A 133 -25.04 -7.38 5.85
CA SER A 133 -26.39 -7.91 5.83
C SER A 133 -26.49 -8.83 7.03
N SER A 134 -27.26 -8.36 8.02
CA SER A 134 -27.63 -9.11 9.22
C SER A 134 -28.55 -10.26 8.85
#